data_AF-A0A2G9T9L1-F1
#
_entry.id   AF-A0A2G9T9L1-F1
#
_cell.length_a   1.000
_cell.length_b   1.000
_cell.length_c   1.000
_cell.angle_alpha   90.00
_cell.angle_beta   90.00
_cell.angle_gamma   90.00
#
_symmetry.space_group_name_H-M   'P 1'
#
loop_
_entity.id
_entity.type
_entity.pdbx_description
1 polymer ?
#
loop_
_entity_poly.entity_id
_entity_poly.type
_entity_poly.pdbx_seq_one_letter_code
_entity_poly.pdbx_strand_id
1 'polypeptide(L)'
;APRLLQSIAKDDVIPILAPFARVTANNEPLLGLLLTTFIAELAILLGAVDKIAEVLDFFFLMCYAFVNLIAVLHSVLKVPNWRPRFKYFHWLLSLMGAFLCFFIMFASDWHLALAACGITFTIYKYVEWKG
;
A
#
# COMPACT_ATOMS: atom_id res chain seq x y z
N ALA A 1 0.44 2.66 11.55
CA ALA A 1 -0.54 1.72 10.99
C ALA A 1 -2.00 2.03 11.36
N PRO A 2 -2.41 2.16 12.63
CA PRO A 2 -3.84 2.17 12.99
C PRO A 2 -4.60 3.41 12.47
N ARG A 3 -3.95 4.58 12.42
CA ARG A 3 -4.53 5.80 11.83
C ARG A 3 -4.71 5.72 10.31
N LEU A 4 -3.82 5.03 9.59
CA LEU A 4 -3.97 4.82 8.14
C LEU A 4 -5.18 3.92 7.86
N LEU A 5 -5.30 2.82 8.61
CA LEU A 5 -6.47 1.93 8.53
C LEU A 5 -7.78 2.67 8.83
N GLN A 6 -7.77 3.53 9.85
CA GLN A 6 -8.91 4.35 10.19
C GLN A 6 -9.27 5.35 9.08
N SER A 7 -8.30 6.01 8.45
CA SER A 7 -8.57 6.92 7.33
C SER A 7 -9.21 6.19 6.14
N ILE A 8 -8.68 5.02 5.78
CA ILE A 8 -9.25 4.19 4.70
C ILE A 8 -10.68 3.74 5.05
N ALA A 9 -10.93 3.36 6.30
CA ALA A 9 -12.25 2.96 6.76
C ALA A 9 -13.26 4.12 6.79
N LYS A 10 -12.80 5.36 6.96
CA LYS A 10 -13.65 6.56 6.91
C LYS A 10 -14.06 6.92 5.49
N ASP A 11 -13.22 6.62 4.51
CA ASP A 11 -13.51 6.88 3.09
C ASP A 11 -14.54 5.90 2.50
N ASP A 12 -15.01 4.91 3.30
CA ASP A 12 -16.01 3.88 2.96
C ASP A 12 -15.74 3.11 1.65
N VAL A 13 -14.47 3.07 1.23
CA VAL A 13 -14.03 2.40 0.00
C VAL A 13 -14.16 0.89 0.10
N ILE A 14 -14.04 0.33 1.31
CA ILE A 14 -14.12 -1.11 1.57
C ILE A 14 -15.08 -1.34 2.75
N PRO A 15 -16.32 -1.82 2.52
CA PRO A 15 -17.34 -1.93 3.57
C PRO A 15 -16.97 -2.89 4.70
N ILE A 16 -16.09 -3.87 4.44
CA ILE A 16 -15.57 -4.80 5.44
C ILE A 16 -14.71 -4.05 6.49
N LEU A 17 -14.12 -2.91 6.12
CA LEU A 17 -13.29 -2.10 7.02
C LEU A 17 -14.08 -1.08 7.84
N ALA A 18 -15.38 -0.90 7.60
CA ALA A 18 -16.23 0.08 8.29
C ALA A 18 -16.14 0.04 9.83
N PRO A 19 -16.00 -1.12 10.52
CA PRO A 19 -15.84 -1.14 11.98
C PRO A 19 -14.60 -0.38 12.46
N PHE A 20 -13.53 -0.32 11.66
CA PHE A 20 -12.28 0.37 12.00
C PHE A 20 -12.35 1.89 11.89
N ALA A 21 -13.45 2.45 11.36
CA ALA A 21 -13.67 3.89 11.33
C ALA A 21 -13.99 4.48 12.72
N ARG A 22 -14.41 3.63 13.68
CA ARG A 22 -14.80 4.03 15.04
C ARG A 22 -13.60 4.54 15.84
N VAL A 23 -13.82 5.64 16.56
CA VAL A 23 -12.84 6.24 17.48
C VAL A 23 -13.39 6.39 18.88
N THR A 24 -12.49 6.36 19.85
CA THR A 24 -12.78 6.68 21.26
C THR A 24 -12.99 8.19 21.43
N ALA A 25 -13.49 8.63 22.59
CA ALA A 25 -13.68 10.04 22.94
C ALA A 25 -12.41 10.91 22.76
N ASN A 26 -11.22 10.33 22.91
CA ASN A 26 -9.93 10.99 22.69
C ASN A 26 -9.45 10.95 21.22
N ASN A 27 -10.35 10.60 20.28
CA ASN A 27 -10.06 10.46 18.85
C ASN A 27 -9.01 9.38 18.52
N GLU A 28 -8.95 8.32 19.34
CA GLU A 28 -8.04 7.20 19.15
C GLU A 28 -8.71 6.02 18.44
N PRO A 29 -8.10 5.45 17.38
CA PRO A 29 -8.62 4.29 16.67
C PRO A 29 -8.31 2.99 17.43
N LEU A 30 -9.05 2.73 18.52
CA LEU A 30 -8.79 1.60 19.43
C LEU A 30 -8.84 0.23 18.73
N LEU A 31 -9.84 -0.01 17.86
CA LEU A 31 -9.94 -1.26 17.11
C LEU A 31 -8.75 -1.45 16.15
N GLY A 32 -8.32 -0.37 15.49
CA GLY A 32 -7.14 -0.40 14.65
C GLY A 32 -5.87 -0.67 15.47
N LEU A 33 -5.76 -0.08 16.66
CA LEU A 33 -4.63 -0.31 17.57
C LEU A 33 -4.55 -1.78 17.98
N LEU A 34 -5.66 -2.34 18.48
CA LEU A 34 -5.74 -3.75 18.87
C LEU A 34 -5.34 -4.69 17.73
N LEU A 35 -5.84 -4.46 16.52
CA LEU A 35 -5.47 -5.25 15.35
C LEU A 35 -3.97 -5.16 15.07
N THR A 36 -3.40 -3.95 15.07
CA THR A 36 -1.98 -3.77 14.76
C THR A 36 -1.07 -4.37 15.83
N THR A 37 -1.44 -4.28 17.12
CA THR A 37 -0.71 -4.92 18.21
C THR A 37 -0.79 -6.44 18.09
N PHE A 38 -1.96 -7.00 17.77
CA PHE A 38 -2.11 -8.43 17.58
C PHE A 38 -1.26 -8.96 16.42
N ILE A 39 -1.27 -8.28 15.27
CA ILE A 39 -0.44 -8.67 14.11
C ILE A 39 1.06 -8.57 14.46
N ALA A 40 1.48 -7.50 15.15
CA ALA A 40 2.86 -7.34 15.57
C ALA A 40 3.30 -8.43 16.55
N GLU A 41 2.46 -8.77 17.52
CA GLU A 41 2.73 -9.84 18.48
C GLU A 41 2.90 -11.19 17.78
N LEU A 42 2.00 -11.53 16.84
CA LEU A 42 2.13 -12.75 16.03
C LEU A 42 3.44 -12.77 15.24
N ALA A 43 3.85 -11.64 14.67
CA ALA A 43 5.13 -11.55 13.95
C ALA A 43 6.32 -11.79 14.90
N ILE A 44 6.31 -11.22 16.10
CA ILE A 44 7.37 -11.43 17.10
C ILE A 44 7.44 -12.90 17.53
N LEU A 45 6.29 -13.54 17.76
CA LEU A 45 6.22 -14.94 18.17
C LEU A 45 6.76 -15.93 17.13
N LEU A 46 6.73 -15.58 15.84
CA LEU A 46 7.30 -16.42 14.78
C LEU A 46 8.84 -16.52 14.87
N GLY A 47 9.52 -15.58 15.55
CA GLY A 47 10.96 -15.62 15.82
C GLY A 47 11.88 -15.56 14.59
N ALA A 48 11.34 -15.58 13.38
CA ALA A 48 12.07 -15.59 12.11
C ALA A 48 12.12 -14.18 11.50
N VAL A 49 12.92 -13.30 12.10
CA VAL A 49 13.04 -11.88 11.72
C VAL A 49 13.40 -11.72 10.24
N ASP A 50 14.29 -12.56 9.71
CA ASP A 50 14.71 -12.50 8.30
C ASP A 50 13.55 -12.73 7.33
N LYS A 51 12.64 -13.66 7.66
CA LYS A 51 11.46 -13.95 6.83
C LYS A 51 10.40 -12.86 6.93
N ILE A 52 10.27 -12.23 8.09
CA ILE A 52 9.34 -11.11 8.28
C ILE A 52 9.85 -9.89 7.50
N ALA A 53 11.15 -9.62 7.55
CA ALA A 53 11.78 -8.53 6.81
C ALA A 53 11.58 -8.70 5.30
N GLU A 54 11.83 -9.91 4.78
CA GLU A 54 11.60 -10.25 3.38
C GLU A 54 10.16 -9.92 2.95
N VAL A 55 9.15 -10.42 3.67
CA VAL A 55 7.74 -10.15 3.38
C VAL A 55 7.38 -8.66 3.46
N LEU A 56 7.92 -7.96 4.45
CA LEU A 56 7.69 -6.52 4.64
C LEU A 56 8.24 -5.70 3.47
N ASP A 57 9.42 -6.06 2.96
CA ASP A 57 10.04 -5.40 1.82
C ASP A 57 9.18 -5.48 0.56
N PHE A 58 8.52 -6.63 0.31
CA PHE A 58 7.57 -6.77 -0.81
C PHE A 58 6.38 -5.80 -0.69
N PHE A 59 5.83 -5.59 0.51
CA PHE A 59 4.75 -4.62 0.71
C PHE A 59 5.21 -3.18 0.47
N PHE A 60 6.42 -2.81 0.91
CA PHE A 60 6.96 -1.48 0.67
C PHE A 60 7.31 -1.24 -0.80
N LEU A 61 7.98 -2.19 -1.45
CA LEU A 61 8.31 -2.11 -2.88
C LEU A 61 7.05 -1.98 -3.73
N MET A 62 5.98 -2.70 -3.39
CA MET A 62 4.69 -2.55 -4.08
C MET A 62 4.10 -1.16 -3.90
N CYS A 63 4.08 -0.63 -2.67
CA CYS A 63 3.61 0.74 -2.41
C CYS A 63 4.40 1.77 -3.25
N TYR A 64 5.73 1.65 -3.27
CA TYR A 64 6.59 2.53 -4.06
C TYR A 64 6.38 2.38 -5.58
N ALA A 65 6.16 1.15 -6.06
CA ALA A 65 5.85 0.90 -7.46
C ALA A 65 4.54 1.59 -7.87
N PHE A 66 3.46 1.44 -7.09
CA PHE A 66 2.17 2.04 -7.40
C PHE A 66 2.19 3.57 -7.35
N VAL A 67 2.82 4.16 -6.34
CA VAL A 67 2.93 5.63 -6.26
C VAL A 67 3.65 6.18 -7.50
N ASN A 68 4.74 5.51 -7.93
CA ASN A 68 5.45 5.89 -9.14
C ASN A 68 4.62 5.68 -10.41
N LEU A 69 3.91 4.54 -10.53
CA LEU A 69 3.03 4.26 -11.67
C LEU A 69 1.90 5.28 -11.78
N ILE A 70 1.25 5.64 -10.67
CA ILE A 70 0.17 6.64 -10.65
C ILE A 70 0.73 8.00 -11.08
N ALA A 71 1.92 8.38 -10.60
CA ALA A 71 2.56 9.63 -11.01
C ALA A 71 2.88 9.65 -12.52
N VAL A 72 3.33 8.53 -13.10
CA VAL A 72 3.51 8.38 -14.56
C VAL A 72 2.18 8.51 -15.28
N LEU A 73 1.18 7.71 -14.87
CA LEU A 73 -0.12 7.64 -15.51
C LEU A 73 -0.80 9.02 -15.54
N HIS A 74 -0.83 9.73 -14.41
CA HIS A 74 -1.41 11.05 -14.31
C HIS A 74 -0.66 12.09 -15.16
N SER A 75 0.67 11.97 -15.27
CA SER A 75 1.50 12.87 -16.09
C SER A 75 1.30 12.62 -17.59
N VAL A 76 1.21 11.35 -18.01
CA VAL A 76 1.05 10.95 -19.41
C VAL A 76 -0.38 11.20 -19.90
N LEU A 77 -1.38 10.86 -19.10
CA LEU A 77 -2.80 11.10 -19.42
C LEU A 77 -3.22 12.57 -19.25
N LYS A 78 -2.34 13.44 -18.76
CA LYS A 78 -2.60 14.86 -18.52
C LYS A 78 -3.89 15.10 -17.72
N VAL A 79 -4.02 14.38 -16.59
CA VAL A 79 -5.20 14.50 -15.72
C VAL A 79 -5.39 15.96 -15.29
N PRO A 80 -6.61 16.54 -15.35
CA PRO A 80 -6.83 17.99 -15.18
C PRO A 80 -6.30 18.58 -13.87
N ASN A 81 -6.38 17.80 -12.78
CA ASN A 81 -5.96 18.21 -11.44
C ASN A 81 -4.49 17.89 -11.12
N TRP A 82 -3.75 17.27 -12.05
CA TRP A 82 -2.35 16.90 -11.84
C TRP A 82 -1.39 18.02 -12.26
N ARG A 83 -0.78 18.71 -11.29
CA ARG A 83 0.18 19.81 -11.52
C ARG A 83 1.38 19.72 -10.56
N PRO A 84 2.35 18.84 -10.82
CA PRO A 84 3.53 18.70 -9.97
C PRO A 84 4.34 20.00 -9.98
N ARG A 85 4.47 20.64 -8.80
CA ARG A 85 5.22 21.90 -8.64
C ARG A 85 6.70 21.71 -8.28
N PHE A 86 7.13 20.45 -8.11
CA PHE A 86 8.49 20.14 -7.72
C PHE A 86 9.45 20.27 -8.92
N LYS A 87 10.55 21.00 -8.75
CA LYS A 87 11.48 21.39 -9.82
C LYS A 87 12.12 20.21 -10.57
N TYR A 88 12.45 19.13 -9.87
CA TYR A 88 13.15 17.96 -10.45
C TYR A 88 12.21 16.80 -10.76
N PHE A 89 10.90 17.03 -10.79
CA PHE A 89 9.95 15.99 -11.17
C PHE A 89 9.94 15.78 -12.69
N HIS A 90 10.17 14.54 -13.12
CA HIS A 90 9.97 14.12 -14.51
C HIS A 90 9.30 12.76 -14.53
N TRP A 91 8.30 12.56 -15.42
CA TRP A 91 7.54 11.31 -15.49
C TRP A 91 8.45 10.11 -15.80
N LEU A 92 9.50 10.29 -16.60
CA LEU A 92 10.47 9.23 -16.89
C LEU A 92 11.22 8.76 -15.64
N LEU A 93 11.51 9.66 -14.70
CA LEU A 93 12.17 9.30 -13.43
C LEU A 93 11.24 8.43 -12.58
N SER A 94 9.95 8.78 -12.52
CA SER A 94 8.95 7.93 -11.86
C SER A 94 8.79 6.58 -12.57
N LEU A 95 8.83 6.54 -13.91
CA LEU A 95 8.77 5.27 -14.66
C LEU A 95 9.97 4.37 -14.35
N MET A 96 11.17 4.95 -14.32
CA MET A 96 12.38 4.23 -13.91
C MET A 96 12.27 3.72 -12.47
N GLY A 97 11.72 4.53 -11.56
CA GLY A 97 11.47 4.12 -10.17
C GLY A 97 10.50 2.94 -10.06
N ALA A 98 9.38 2.98 -10.79
CA ALA A 98 8.43 1.86 -10.84
C ALA A 98 9.08 0.59 -11.41
N PHE A 99 9.81 0.71 -12.52
CA PHE A 99 10.53 -0.41 -13.12
C PHE A 99 11.54 -1.02 -12.15
N LEU A 100 12.33 -0.20 -11.46
CA LEU A 100 13.31 -0.68 -10.48
C LEU A 100 12.64 -1.40 -9.31
N CYS A 101 11.48 -0.92 -8.84
CA CYS A 101 10.73 -1.60 -7.78
C CYS A 101 10.30 -3.01 -8.21
N PHE A 102 9.70 -3.15 -9.41
CA PHE A 102 9.33 -4.47 -9.93
C PHE A 102 10.55 -5.35 -10.19
N PHE A 103 11.63 -4.78 -10.75
CA PHE A 103 12.87 -5.52 -10.99
C PHE A 103 13.42 -6.12 -9.70
N ILE A 104 13.51 -5.33 -8.62
CA ILE A 104 13.98 -5.82 -7.32
C ILE A 104 13.05 -6.91 -6.78
N MET A 105 11.72 -6.71 -6.84
CA MET A 105 10.77 -7.72 -6.38
C MET A 105 10.94 -9.07 -7.09
N PHE A 106 10.98 -9.06 -8.42
CA PHE A 106 11.13 -10.30 -9.21
C PHE A 106 12.52 -10.90 -9.10
N ALA A 107 13.56 -10.10 -8.84
CA ALA A 107 14.91 -10.57 -8.60
C ALA A 107 15.08 -11.24 -7.22
N SER A 108 14.34 -10.78 -6.19
CA SER A 108 14.38 -11.36 -4.85
C SER A 108 13.65 -12.69 -4.77
N ASP A 109 12.33 -12.70 -5.04
CA ASP A 109 11.52 -13.92 -5.06
C ASP A 109 10.32 -13.72 -5.98
N TRP A 110 10.30 -14.47 -7.08
CA TRP A 110 9.26 -14.36 -8.10
C TRP A 110 7.90 -14.91 -7.64
N HIS A 111 7.87 -15.88 -6.71
CA HIS A 111 6.62 -16.43 -6.17
C HIS A 111 5.93 -15.41 -5.26
N LEU A 112 6.68 -14.80 -4.34
CA LEU A 112 6.17 -13.75 -3.46
C LEU A 112 5.79 -12.50 -4.26
N ALA A 113 6.56 -12.15 -5.29
CA ALA A 113 6.22 -11.05 -6.19
C ALA A 113 4.88 -11.26 -6.90
N LEU A 114 4.64 -12.46 -7.45
CA LEU A 114 3.37 -12.81 -8.09
C LEU A 114 2.21 -12.81 -7.10
N ALA A 115 2.41 -13.35 -5.89
CA ALA A 115 1.41 -13.33 -4.84
C ALA A 115 1.02 -11.89 -4.44
N ALA A 116 2.02 -11.02 -4.20
CA ALA A 116 1.79 -9.62 -3.87
C ALA A 116 1.07 -8.88 -5.02
N CYS A 117 1.48 -9.09 -6.27
CA CYS A 117 0.81 -8.54 -7.44
C CYS A 117 -0.65 -9.02 -7.54
N GLY A 118 -0.91 -10.31 -7.33
CA GLY A 118 -2.24 -10.91 -7.39
C GLY A 118 -3.18 -10.36 -6.31
N ILE A 119 -2.71 -10.28 -5.06
CA ILE A 119 -3.47 -9.67 -3.96
C ILE A 119 -3.81 -8.22 -4.29
N THR A 120 -2.82 -7.44 -4.74
CA THR A 120 -3.04 -6.02 -5.04
C THR A 120 -4.00 -5.81 -6.20
N PHE A 121 -3.88 -6.61 -7.27
CA PHE A 121 -4.80 -6.57 -8.40
C PHE A 121 -6.24 -6.92 -7.99
N THR A 122 -6.40 -7.92 -7.12
CA THR A 122 -7.71 -8.32 -6.59
C THR A 122 -8.34 -7.20 -5.78
N ILE A 123 -7.58 -6.55 -4.89
CA ILE A 123 -8.05 -5.39 -4.11
C ILE A 123 -8.44 -4.25 -5.04
N TYR A 124 -7.59 -3.91 -6.02
CA TYR A 124 -7.87 -2.87 -7.00
C TYR A 124 -9.17 -3.14 -7.76
N LYS A 125 -9.35 -4.35 -8.29
CA LYS A 125 -10.58 -4.76 -9.00
C LYS A 125 -11.81 -4.75 -8.12
N TYR A 126 -11.67 -5.16 -6.86
CA TYR A 126 -12.76 -5.11 -5.90
C TYR A 126 -13.23 -3.68 -5.65
N VAL A 127 -12.28 -2.74 -5.48
CA VAL A 127 -12.59 -1.32 -5.29
C VAL A 127 -13.20 -0.71 -6.56
N GLU A 128 -12.67 -1.03 -7.74
CA GLU A 128 -13.22 -0.58 -9.03
C GLU A 128 -14.65 -1.10 -9.28
N TRP A 129 -14.99 -2.30 -8.83
CA TRP A 129 -16.34 -2.85 -8.99
C TRP A 129 -17.36 -2.23 -8.02
N LYS A 130 -16.91 -1.77 -6.85
CA LYS A 130 -17.78 -1.19 -5.81
C LYS A 130 -17.94 0.32 -5.94
N GLY A 131 -16.90 1.04 -6.37
CA GLY A 131 -16.91 2.48 -6.61
C GLY A 131 -17.64 2.83 -7.90
#